data_AF-A0AB34X1A6-F1
#
_entry.id   AF-A0AB34X1A6-F1
#
_cell.length_a   1.000
_cell.length_b   1.000
_cell.length_c   1.000
_cell.angle_alpha   90.00
_cell.angle_beta   90.00
_cell.angle_gamma   90.00
#
_symmetry.space_group_name_H-M   'P 1'
#
loop_
_entity.id
_entity.type
_entity.pdbx_description
1 polymer ?
#
loop_
_entity_poly.entity_id
_entity_poly.type
_entity_poly.pdbx_seq_one_letter_code
_entity_poly.pdbx_strand_id
1 'polypeptide(L)'
;MRALRGLIRLAITLVVIATIIVAGTNIYVWQRTKDQMVSLTEAKDKHAQVILVLGAGVNPNGSPSPMLTHRLQTALNLYQAGAAKKILISGDHGQVHYDETKAMRQWLMKHGVSDQVIYADHAGFSTYESAYRAEAIFSVQRAIVVTQPYHLPRALYDCQSRGIEAWGVGAAGNAYWGQTERNLREYLARTKDVAWAITDQKPTYLGPKISLDGPASATNG
;
A
#
# COMPACT_ATOMS: atom_id res chain seq x y z
N MET A 1 21.21 44.09 9.78
CA MET A 1 20.53 43.48 10.96
C MET A 1 19.00 43.40 10.85
N ARG A 2 18.27 44.45 10.43
CA ARG A 2 16.78 44.40 10.29
C ARG A 2 16.30 43.40 9.23
N ALA A 3 16.94 43.38 8.06
CA ALA A 3 16.63 42.43 6.98
C ALA A 3 16.86 40.96 7.41
N LEU A 4 17.98 40.66 8.08
CA LEU A 4 18.27 39.33 8.62
C LEU A 4 17.22 38.87 9.64
N ARG A 5 16.78 39.75 10.55
CA ARG A 5 15.70 39.44 11.51
C ARG A 5 14.35 39.19 10.80
N GLY A 6 14.06 39.91 9.73
CA GLY A 6 12.89 39.68 8.88
C GLY A 6 12.92 38.31 8.20
N LEU A 7 14.06 37.94 7.61
CA LEU A 7 14.26 36.63 6.97
C LEU A 7 14.14 35.47 7.97
N ILE A 8 14.72 35.62 9.17
CA ILE A 8 14.61 34.60 10.24
C ILE A 8 13.15 34.43 10.67
N ARG A 9 12.40 35.53 10.87
CA ARG A 9 10.97 35.45 11.22
C ARG A 9 10.16 34.75 10.12
N LEU A 10 10.38 35.10 8.86
CA LEU A 10 9.71 34.44 7.73
C LEU A 10 10.01 32.94 7.70
N ALA A 11 11.28 32.54 7.84
CA ALA A 11 11.67 31.14 7.87
C ALA A 11 10.98 30.38 9.02
N ILE A 12 10.96 30.95 10.23
CA ILE A 12 10.25 30.36 11.39
C ILE A 12 8.75 30.22 11.09
N THR A 13 8.11 31.26 10.54
CA THR A 13 6.70 31.20 10.17
C THR A 13 6.40 30.08 9.17
N LEU A 14 7.23 29.93 8.13
CA LEU A 14 7.07 28.86 7.13
C LEU A 14 7.24 27.47 7.76
N VAL A 15 8.21 27.29 8.67
CA VAL A 15 8.41 26.02 9.39
C VAL A 15 7.21 25.69 10.27
N VAL A 16 6.65 26.68 10.97
CA VAL A 16 5.45 26.51 11.80
C VAL A 16 4.25 26.10 10.94
N ILE A 17 4.03 26.78 9.82
CA ILE A 17 2.96 26.44 8.87
C ILE A 17 3.14 25.02 8.34
N ALA A 18 4.34 24.66 7.88
CA ALA A 18 4.62 23.31 7.38
C ALA A 18 4.36 22.24 8.45
N THR A 19 4.75 22.51 9.70
CA THR A 19 4.52 21.60 10.84
C THR A 19 3.02 21.42 11.11
N ILE A 20 2.24 22.50 11.09
CA ILE A 20 0.78 22.45 11.25
C ILE A 20 0.13 21.65 10.13
N ILE A 21 0.57 21.84 8.88
CA ILE A 21 0.08 21.07 7.73
C ILE A 21 0.35 19.58 7.93
N VAL A 22 1.60 19.21 8.23
CA VAL A 22 1.98 17.79 8.42
C VAL A 22 1.21 17.17 9.59
N ALA A 23 1.06 17.89 10.72
CA ALA A 23 0.29 17.39 11.85
C ALA A 23 -1.20 17.23 11.50
N GLY A 24 -1.79 18.25 10.84
CA GLY A 24 -3.19 18.26 10.45
C GLY A 24 -3.55 17.15 9.46
N THR A 25 -2.74 16.94 8.41
CA THR A 25 -2.96 15.86 7.44
C THR A 25 -2.85 14.48 8.09
N ASN A 26 -1.92 14.29 9.03
CA ASN A 26 -1.77 13.02 9.72
C ASN A 26 -2.93 12.71 10.65
N ILE A 27 -3.43 13.71 11.38
CA ILE A 27 -4.65 13.59 12.19
C ILE A 27 -5.84 13.27 11.28
N TYR A 28 -5.98 13.99 10.16
CA TYR A 28 -7.05 13.76 9.20
C TYR A 28 -7.04 12.33 8.63
N VAL A 29 -5.88 11.87 8.13
CA VAL A 29 -5.70 10.50 7.61
C VAL A 29 -6.04 9.48 8.69
N TRP A 30 -5.47 9.62 9.90
CA TRP A 30 -5.73 8.70 11.00
C TRP A 30 -7.22 8.62 11.35
N GLN A 31 -7.88 9.77 11.55
CA GLN A 31 -9.30 9.82 11.90
C GLN A 31 -10.18 9.20 10.82
N ARG A 32 -9.80 9.34 9.54
CA ARG A 32 -10.53 8.79 8.42
C ARG A 32 -10.39 7.28 8.25
N THR A 33 -9.27 6.70 8.70
CA THR A 33 -8.93 5.29 8.42
C THR A 33 -8.94 4.38 9.65
N LYS A 34 -8.97 4.94 10.87
CA LYS A 34 -8.80 4.16 12.10
C LYS A 34 -9.86 3.06 12.27
N ASP A 35 -11.10 3.30 11.85
CA ASP A 35 -12.22 2.39 12.03
C ASP A 35 -12.24 1.28 10.96
N GLN A 36 -11.38 1.38 9.94
CA GLN A 36 -11.21 0.39 8.89
C GLN A 36 -9.99 -0.51 9.11
N MET A 37 -9.19 -0.27 10.14
CA MET A 37 -8.15 -1.19 10.56
C MET A 37 -8.80 -2.29 11.41
N VAL A 38 -8.85 -3.51 10.86
CA VAL A 38 -9.64 -4.62 11.41
C VAL A 38 -8.75 -5.83 11.67
N SER A 39 -9.24 -6.72 12.52
CA SER A 39 -8.64 -8.04 12.69
C SER A 39 -8.87 -8.92 11.46
N LEU A 40 -8.09 -10.00 11.36
CA LEU A 40 -8.28 -11.02 10.32
C LEU A 40 -9.71 -11.60 10.34
N THR A 41 -10.26 -11.83 11.53
CA THR A 41 -11.61 -12.40 11.69
C THR A 41 -12.67 -11.44 11.16
N GLU A 42 -12.60 -10.16 11.52
CA GLU A 42 -13.54 -9.14 11.05
C GLU A 42 -13.44 -8.88 9.54
N ALA A 43 -12.25 -9.04 8.96
CA ALA A 43 -12.02 -8.85 7.54
C ALA A 43 -12.80 -9.87 6.68
N LYS A 44 -13.09 -11.07 7.21
CA LYS A 44 -13.79 -12.14 6.50
C LYS A 44 -15.18 -11.72 6.02
N ASP A 45 -15.89 -10.95 6.84
CA ASP A 45 -17.28 -10.58 6.56
C ASP A 45 -17.39 -9.29 5.73
N LYS A 46 -16.26 -8.78 5.22
CA LYS A 46 -16.23 -7.56 4.40
C LYS A 46 -16.45 -7.83 2.91
N HIS A 47 -16.69 -9.09 2.52
CA HIS A 47 -16.82 -9.62 1.15
C HIS A 47 -15.98 -8.88 0.09
N ALA A 48 -14.69 -8.68 0.38
CA ALA A 48 -13.79 -7.98 -0.54
C ALA A 48 -13.60 -8.77 -1.85
N GLN A 49 -13.38 -8.04 -2.94
CA GLN A 49 -13.06 -8.65 -4.24
C GLN A 49 -11.67 -9.25 -4.24
N VAL A 50 -10.71 -8.55 -3.60
CA VAL A 50 -9.31 -8.93 -3.55
C VAL A 50 -8.71 -8.72 -2.16
N ILE A 51 -7.69 -9.52 -1.84
CA ILE A 51 -6.68 -9.18 -0.85
C ILE A 51 -5.56 -8.42 -1.59
N LEU A 52 -5.44 -7.11 -1.37
CA LEU A 52 -4.38 -6.27 -1.93
C LEU A 52 -3.15 -6.33 -1.02
N VAL A 53 -2.06 -6.94 -1.50
CA VAL A 53 -0.80 -7.08 -0.76
C VAL A 53 0.21 -6.10 -1.31
N LEU A 54 0.68 -5.18 -0.46
CA LEU A 54 1.67 -4.19 -0.85
C LEU A 54 3.10 -4.73 -0.73
N GLY A 55 3.99 -4.31 -1.63
CA GLY A 55 5.43 -4.60 -1.62
C GLY A 55 6.20 -4.03 -0.41
N ALA A 56 7.25 -4.72 0.02
CA ALA A 56 8.06 -4.47 1.20
C ALA A 56 9.55 -4.89 1.07
N GLY A 57 10.05 -5.10 -0.14
CA GLY A 57 11.43 -5.48 -0.38
C GLY A 57 11.62 -6.95 -0.73
N VAL A 58 12.47 -7.25 -1.71
CA VAL A 58 13.11 -8.57 -1.87
C VAL A 58 14.60 -8.51 -1.50
N ASN A 59 15.12 -9.64 -1.02
CA ASN A 59 16.53 -9.83 -0.72
C ASN A 59 17.34 -10.03 -2.02
N PRO A 60 18.68 -9.89 -1.99
CA PRO A 60 19.53 -10.10 -3.18
C PRO A 60 19.41 -11.48 -3.83
N ASN A 61 18.98 -12.49 -3.08
CA ASN A 61 18.74 -13.85 -3.59
C ASN A 61 17.33 -14.04 -4.18
N GLY A 62 16.54 -12.96 -4.35
CA GLY A 62 15.18 -12.99 -4.90
C GLY A 62 14.09 -13.45 -3.92
N SER A 63 14.43 -13.81 -2.68
CA SER A 63 13.43 -14.15 -1.66
C SER A 63 12.76 -12.89 -1.09
N PRO A 64 11.49 -12.97 -0.65
CA PRO A 64 10.84 -11.87 0.06
C PRO A 64 11.63 -11.44 1.31
N SER A 65 11.69 -10.14 1.58
CA SER A 65 12.22 -9.64 2.86
C SER A 65 11.40 -10.18 4.03
N PRO A 66 11.91 -10.12 5.29
CA PRO A 66 11.11 -10.53 6.46
C PRO A 66 9.78 -9.77 6.55
N MET A 67 9.79 -8.47 6.23
CA MET A 67 8.60 -7.63 6.24
C MET A 67 7.61 -8.02 5.14
N LEU A 68 8.10 -8.36 3.94
CA LEU A 68 7.27 -8.85 2.83
C LEU A 68 6.71 -10.24 3.14
N THR A 69 7.51 -11.12 3.71
CA THR A 69 7.08 -12.47 4.14
C THR A 69 5.92 -12.39 5.12
N HIS A 70 5.96 -11.49 6.11
CA HIS A 70 4.84 -11.33 7.03
C HIS A 70 3.58 -10.80 6.34
N ARG A 71 3.69 -9.92 5.33
CA ARG A 71 2.53 -9.49 4.54
C ARG A 71 1.94 -10.66 3.76
N LEU A 72 2.79 -11.46 3.11
CA LEU A 72 2.36 -12.62 2.34
C LEU A 72 1.72 -13.69 3.24
N GLN A 73 2.25 -13.90 4.44
CA GLN A 73 1.65 -14.80 5.43
C GLN A 73 0.27 -14.32 5.87
N THR A 74 0.11 -13.02 6.16
CA THR A 74 -1.21 -12.46 6.50
C THR A 74 -2.20 -12.59 5.33
N ALA A 75 -1.75 -12.35 4.11
CA ALA A 75 -2.57 -12.53 2.91
C ALA A 75 -2.98 -14.00 2.71
N LEU A 76 -2.06 -14.94 2.92
CA LEU A 76 -2.34 -16.37 2.88
C LEU A 76 -3.40 -16.77 3.92
N ASN A 77 -3.28 -16.27 5.15
CA ASN A 77 -4.24 -16.56 6.21
C ASN A 77 -5.64 -16.02 5.87
N LEU A 78 -5.73 -14.80 5.32
CA LEU A 78 -6.98 -14.20 4.86
C LEU A 78 -7.61 -14.99 3.71
N TYR A 79 -6.79 -15.43 2.75
CA TYR A 79 -7.23 -16.25 1.63
C TYR A 79 -7.77 -17.60 2.09
N GLN A 80 -7.05 -18.29 2.98
CA GLN A 80 -7.47 -19.56 3.58
C GLN A 80 -8.73 -19.41 4.44
N ALA A 81 -8.91 -18.26 5.11
CA ALA A 81 -10.13 -17.94 5.85
C ALA A 81 -11.33 -17.59 4.95
N GLY A 82 -11.12 -17.46 3.64
CA GLY A 82 -12.16 -17.11 2.66
C GLY A 82 -12.54 -15.63 2.63
N ALA A 83 -11.67 -14.74 3.12
CA ALA A 83 -11.96 -13.31 3.20
C ALA A 83 -12.03 -12.62 1.81
N ALA A 84 -11.29 -13.15 0.83
CA ALA A 84 -11.48 -12.86 -0.58
C ALA A 84 -11.02 -14.07 -1.43
N LYS A 85 -11.55 -14.20 -2.64
CA LYS A 85 -11.22 -15.31 -3.55
C LYS A 85 -9.96 -15.05 -4.39
N LYS A 86 -9.51 -13.80 -4.47
CA LYS A 86 -8.41 -13.34 -5.34
C LYS A 86 -7.40 -12.57 -4.51
N ILE A 87 -6.13 -12.65 -4.88
CA ILE A 87 -5.04 -11.89 -4.29
C ILE A 87 -4.47 -10.98 -5.38
N LEU A 88 -4.39 -9.67 -5.11
CA LEU A 88 -3.69 -8.71 -5.95
C LEU A 88 -2.39 -8.33 -5.24
N ILE A 89 -1.25 -8.72 -5.80
CA ILE A 89 0.07 -8.31 -5.33
C ILE A 89 0.51 -7.07 -6.11
N SER A 90 0.92 -6.01 -5.41
CA SER A 90 1.40 -4.77 -6.05
C SER A 90 2.78 -4.42 -5.51
N GLY A 91 3.73 -4.29 -6.42
CA GLY A 91 5.14 -4.07 -6.12
C GLY A 91 5.89 -3.44 -7.28
N ASP A 92 7.15 -3.14 -7.03
CA ASP A 92 8.04 -2.48 -7.99
C ASP A 92 8.71 -3.51 -8.93
N HIS A 93 8.64 -3.26 -10.25
CA HIS A 93 9.38 -3.95 -11.31
C HIS A 93 10.27 -2.99 -12.14
N GLY A 94 10.58 -1.80 -11.64
CA GLY A 94 11.31 -0.74 -12.36
C GLY A 94 12.78 -1.04 -12.64
N GLN A 95 13.34 -2.12 -12.09
CA GLN A 95 14.72 -2.54 -12.34
C GLN A 95 14.75 -3.96 -12.90
N VAL A 96 15.55 -4.18 -13.95
CA VAL A 96 15.68 -5.46 -14.69
C VAL A 96 16.01 -6.66 -13.77
N HIS A 97 16.62 -6.42 -12.61
CA HIS A 97 17.01 -7.44 -11.64
C HIS A 97 16.19 -7.45 -10.34
N TYR A 98 15.09 -6.70 -10.30
CA TYR A 98 14.22 -6.58 -9.14
C TYR A 98 12.77 -6.82 -9.55
N ASP A 99 12.29 -8.02 -9.26
CA ASP A 99 10.91 -8.41 -9.56
C ASP A 99 10.22 -8.85 -8.27
N GLU A 100 9.78 -7.85 -7.51
CA GLU A 100 9.13 -8.06 -6.23
C GLU A 100 7.85 -8.89 -6.38
N THR A 101 7.05 -8.57 -7.38
CA THR A 101 5.82 -9.27 -7.74
C THR A 101 6.05 -10.74 -8.06
N LYS A 102 7.12 -11.09 -8.79
CA LYS A 102 7.47 -12.50 -9.03
C LYS A 102 7.84 -13.22 -7.74
N ALA A 103 8.62 -12.60 -6.86
CA ALA A 103 8.96 -13.21 -5.57
C ALA A 103 7.71 -13.45 -4.70
N MET A 104 6.79 -12.48 -4.64
CA MET A 104 5.51 -12.60 -3.95
C MET A 104 4.65 -13.73 -4.52
N ARG A 105 4.52 -13.80 -5.85
CA ARG A 105 3.76 -14.83 -6.56
C ARG A 105 4.32 -16.23 -6.29
N GLN A 106 5.63 -16.41 -6.47
CA GLN A 106 6.31 -17.68 -6.22
C GLN A 106 6.16 -18.13 -4.77
N TRP A 107 6.26 -17.19 -3.82
CA TRP A 107 6.06 -17.48 -2.42
C TRP A 107 4.63 -17.98 -2.16
N LEU A 108 3.59 -17.29 -2.66
CA LEU A 108 2.20 -17.71 -2.48
C LEU A 108 1.91 -19.08 -3.11
N MET A 109 2.43 -19.33 -4.33
CA MET A 109 2.29 -20.62 -5.00
C MET A 109 2.95 -21.75 -4.22
N LYS A 110 4.15 -21.51 -3.69
CA LYS A 110 4.86 -22.48 -2.83
C LYS A 110 4.07 -22.83 -1.57
N HIS A 111 3.20 -21.94 -1.10
CA HIS A 111 2.33 -22.14 0.06
C HIS A 111 0.90 -22.56 -0.31
N GLY A 112 0.69 -23.06 -1.53
CA GLY A 112 -0.55 -23.72 -1.95
C GLY A 112 -1.62 -22.80 -2.53
N VAL A 113 -1.33 -21.52 -2.78
CA VAL A 113 -2.26 -20.64 -3.51
C VAL A 113 -2.16 -20.95 -5.00
N SER A 114 -3.31 -21.20 -5.64
CA SER A 114 -3.34 -21.43 -7.10
C SER A 114 -2.89 -20.18 -7.85
N ASP A 115 -2.07 -20.37 -8.88
CA ASP A 115 -1.62 -19.29 -9.76
C ASP A 115 -2.80 -18.52 -10.40
N GLN A 116 -3.93 -19.20 -10.61
CA GLN A 116 -5.13 -18.66 -11.25
C GLN A 116 -5.85 -17.58 -10.43
N VAL A 117 -5.47 -17.37 -9.17
CA VAL A 117 -6.09 -16.36 -8.29
C VAL A 117 -5.11 -15.29 -7.82
N ILE A 118 -3.86 -15.30 -8.31
CA ILE A 118 -2.84 -14.31 -7.96
C ILE A 118 -2.67 -13.33 -9.13
N TYR A 119 -3.11 -12.10 -8.97
CA TYR A 119 -2.96 -11.02 -9.95
C TYR A 119 -1.76 -10.17 -9.58
N ALA A 120 -0.93 -9.81 -10.55
CA ALA A 120 0.26 -9.00 -10.34
C ALA A 120 0.11 -7.59 -10.93
N ASP A 121 0.37 -6.60 -10.09
CA ASP A 121 0.58 -5.21 -10.47
C ASP A 121 2.06 -4.86 -10.38
N HIS A 122 2.73 -4.85 -11.53
CA HIS A 122 4.18 -4.62 -11.68
C HIS A 122 4.60 -3.14 -11.64
N ALA A 123 3.65 -2.23 -11.47
CA ALA A 123 3.89 -0.78 -11.49
C ALA A 123 3.43 -0.10 -10.19
N GLY A 124 3.54 -0.81 -9.07
CA GLY A 124 3.27 -0.32 -7.71
C GLY A 124 4.44 0.47 -7.11
N PHE A 125 4.93 1.50 -7.80
CA PHE A 125 6.12 2.28 -7.38
C PHE A 125 5.92 3.09 -6.09
N SER A 126 4.67 3.36 -5.75
CA SER A 126 4.28 3.98 -4.49
C SER A 126 2.91 3.45 -4.06
N THR A 127 2.59 3.56 -2.76
CA THR A 127 1.30 3.09 -2.23
C THR A 127 0.11 3.77 -2.91
N TYR A 128 0.22 5.07 -3.18
CA TYR A 128 -0.78 5.82 -3.93
C TYR A 128 -0.96 5.24 -5.33
N GLU A 129 0.13 4.90 -6.03
CA GLU A 129 0.07 4.27 -7.35
C GLU A 129 -0.52 2.86 -7.30
N SER A 130 -0.19 2.05 -6.30
CA SER A 130 -0.83 0.74 -6.08
C SER A 130 -2.34 0.88 -5.93
N ALA A 131 -2.81 1.86 -5.14
CA ALA A 131 -4.24 2.12 -4.96
C ALA A 131 -4.90 2.65 -6.24
N TYR A 132 -4.24 3.59 -6.92
CA TYR A 132 -4.71 4.15 -8.19
C TYR A 132 -4.88 3.04 -9.23
N ARG A 133 -3.87 2.19 -9.38
CA ARG A 133 -3.88 1.12 -10.39
C ARG A 133 -4.84 0.00 -10.01
N ALA A 134 -4.99 -0.33 -8.73
CA ALA A 134 -6.02 -1.26 -8.26
C ALA A 134 -7.42 -0.82 -8.75
N GLU A 135 -7.75 0.47 -8.65
CA GLU A 135 -9.00 1.02 -9.19
C GLU A 135 -8.98 1.06 -10.72
N ALA A 136 -8.06 1.82 -11.32
CA ALA A 136 -8.13 2.15 -12.75
C ALA A 136 -7.90 0.95 -13.68
N ILE A 137 -7.05 0.00 -13.27
CA ILE A 137 -6.61 -1.13 -14.10
C ILE A 137 -7.35 -2.39 -13.74
N PHE A 138 -7.44 -2.71 -12.45
CA PHE A 138 -8.08 -3.94 -11.99
C PHE A 138 -9.56 -3.75 -11.64
N SER A 139 -10.10 -2.52 -11.76
CA SER A 139 -11.49 -2.19 -11.44
C SER A 139 -11.89 -2.63 -10.03
N VAL A 140 -10.94 -2.59 -9.09
CA VAL A 140 -11.16 -2.94 -7.68
C VAL A 140 -12.04 -1.87 -7.05
N GLN A 141 -13.15 -2.30 -6.49
CA GLN A 141 -14.08 -1.47 -5.72
C GLN A 141 -14.00 -1.78 -4.23
N ARG A 142 -13.65 -3.02 -3.87
CA ARG A 142 -13.60 -3.49 -2.48
C ARG A 142 -12.37 -4.34 -2.22
N ALA A 143 -11.55 -3.94 -1.26
CA ALA A 143 -10.27 -4.59 -0.98
C ALA A 143 -9.99 -4.78 0.51
N ILE A 144 -9.35 -5.90 0.85
CA ILE A 144 -8.63 -6.03 2.11
C ILE A 144 -7.16 -5.71 1.83
N VAL A 145 -6.65 -4.63 2.40
CA VAL A 145 -5.27 -4.17 2.22
C VAL A 145 -4.38 -4.76 3.30
N VAL A 146 -3.31 -5.44 2.88
CA VAL A 146 -2.33 -6.08 3.76
C VAL A 146 -1.00 -5.35 3.71
N THR A 147 -0.63 -4.78 4.85
CA THR A 147 0.67 -4.12 5.07
C THR A 147 0.99 -4.08 6.57
N GLN A 148 2.10 -3.48 6.99
CA GLN A 148 2.41 -3.35 8.42
C GLN A 148 1.48 -2.35 9.13
N PRO A 149 1.19 -2.54 10.43
CA PRO A 149 0.32 -1.65 11.20
C PRO A 149 0.68 -0.16 11.11
N TYR A 150 1.97 0.19 11.17
CA TYR A 150 2.41 1.59 11.09
C TYR A 150 2.08 2.25 9.73
N HIS A 151 1.93 1.45 8.68
CA HIS A 151 1.71 1.87 7.30
C HIS A 151 0.22 1.83 6.89
N LEU A 152 -0.62 1.09 7.61
CA LEU A 152 -2.05 0.95 7.31
C LEU A 152 -2.81 2.27 7.08
N PRO A 153 -2.64 3.32 7.91
CA PRO A 153 -3.41 4.55 7.71
C PRO A 153 -3.18 5.18 6.32
N ARG A 154 -1.94 5.15 5.82
CA ARG A 154 -1.61 5.69 4.50
C ARG A 154 -2.23 4.83 3.40
N ALA A 155 -2.02 3.52 3.47
CA ALA A 155 -2.54 2.58 2.47
C ALA A 155 -4.08 2.59 2.37
N LEU A 156 -4.76 2.67 3.51
CA LEU A 156 -6.22 2.81 3.57
C LEU A 156 -6.69 4.13 2.97
N TYR A 157 -6.04 5.24 3.33
CA TYR A 157 -6.37 6.54 2.78
C TYR A 157 -6.23 6.56 1.27
N ASP A 158 -5.13 6.04 0.74
CA ASP A 158 -4.88 5.97 -0.70
C ASP A 158 -5.99 5.21 -1.42
N CYS A 159 -6.36 4.02 -0.92
CA CYS A 159 -7.47 3.23 -1.48
C CYS A 159 -8.81 3.99 -1.42
N GLN A 160 -9.16 4.54 -0.27
CA GLN A 160 -10.41 5.29 -0.09
C GLN A 160 -10.47 6.55 -0.95
N SER A 161 -9.34 7.22 -1.17
CA SER A 161 -9.25 8.40 -2.04
C SER A 161 -9.53 8.07 -3.51
N ARG A 162 -9.31 6.81 -3.91
CA ARG A 162 -9.64 6.25 -5.21
C ARG A 162 -11.06 5.66 -5.28
N GLY A 163 -11.85 5.81 -4.23
CA GLY A 163 -13.20 5.24 -4.17
C GLY A 163 -13.25 3.75 -3.88
N ILE A 164 -12.12 3.13 -3.48
CA ILE A 164 -12.09 1.74 -3.03
C ILE A 164 -12.57 1.68 -1.59
N GLU A 165 -13.63 0.92 -1.33
CA GLU A 165 -14.03 0.54 0.02
C GLU A 165 -13.01 -0.47 0.57
N ALA A 166 -12.17 0.00 1.49
CA ALA A 166 -10.98 -0.72 1.92
C ALA A 166 -10.96 -0.99 3.44
N TRP A 167 -10.51 -2.18 3.81
CA TRP A 167 -10.22 -2.59 5.20
C TRP A 167 -8.78 -3.04 5.32
N GLY A 168 -8.13 -2.68 6.43
CA GLY A 168 -6.71 -2.84 6.61
C GLY A 168 -6.41 -3.93 7.63
N VAL A 169 -5.63 -4.94 7.25
CA VAL A 169 -5.18 -6.00 8.16
C VAL A 169 -3.68 -5.90 8.32
N GLY A 170 -3.25 -5.69 9.56
CA GLY A 170 -1.84 -5.54 9.93
C GLY A 170 -1.09 -6.86 9.81
N ALA A 171 0.00 -6.86 9.05
CA ALA A 171 0.96 -7.95 9.03
C ALA A 171 1.68 -8.07 10.38
N ALA A 172 1.96 -9.30 10.79
CA ALA A 172 2.71 -9.56 12.02
C ALA A 172 4.15 -8.99 11.96
N GLY A 173 4.77 -8.89 13.13
CA GLY A 173 6.14 -8.40 13.31
C GLY A 173 6.18 -6.95 13.78
N ASN A 174 6.83 -6.74 14.93
CA ASN A 174 7.04 -5.44 15.53
C ASN A 174 8.50 -5.02 15.32
N ALA A 175 8.72 -3.72 15.07
CA ALA A 175 10.02 -3.05 15.06
C ALA A 175 11.07 -3.68 14.12
N TYR A 176 10.98 -3.35 12.83
CA TYR A 176 12.05 -3.65 11.87
C TYR A 176 13.21 -2.67 12.01
N TRP A 177 14.42 -3.06 11.57
CA TRP A 177 15.58 -2.17 11.53
C TRP A 177 15.25 -0.85 10.84
N GLY A 178 15.47 0.29 11.50
CA GLY A 178 15.12 1.63 10.99
C GLY A 178 13.63 1.99 11.14
N GLN A 179 12.94 1.47 12.16
CA GLN A 179 11.52 1.74 12.38
C GLN A 179 11.23 3.24 12.61
N THR A 180 12.09 3.96 13.33
CA THR A 180 11.92 5.41 13.57
C THR A 180 11.90 6.21 12.28
N GLU A 181 12.84 5.92 11.38
CA GLU A 181 12.92 6.57 10.06
C GLU A 181 11.70 6.24 9.20
N ARG A 182 11.22 4.99 9.24
CA ARG A 182 9.99 4.58 8.54
C ARG A 182 8.77 5.31 9.07
N ASN A 183 8.65 5.43 10.39
CA ASN A 183 7.55 6.17 11.02
C ASN A 183 7.60 7.64 10.60
N LEU A 184 8.77 8.28 10.65
CA LEU A 184 8.95 9.67 10.21
C LEU A 184 8.58 9.85 8.73
N ARG A 185 9.08 8.95 7.87
CA ARG A 185 8.74 8.93 6.44
C ARG A 185 7.24 8.83 6.22
N GLU A 186 6.51 8.04 7.01
CA GLU A 186 5.06 7.92 6.88
C GLU A 186 4.32 9.24 7.17
N TYR A 187 4.76 10.06 8.12
CA TYR A 187 4.15 11.37 8.36
C TYR A 187 4.24 12.28 7.14
N LEU A 188 5.42 12.32 6.50
CA LEU A 188 5.64 13.12 5.30
C LEU A 188 4.94 12.50 4.07
N ALA A 189 5.00 11.18 3.93
CA ALA A 189 4.37 10.46 2.83
C ALA A 189 2.85 10.63 2.82
N ARG A 190 2.18 10.56 3.98
CA ARG A 190 0.73 10.83 4.09
C ARG A 190 0.37 12.25 3.64
N THR A 191 1.19 13.24 4.02
CA THR A 191 0.98 14.63 3.60
C THR A 191 1.09 14.76 2.07
N LYS A 192 2.10 14.11 1.48
CA LYS A 192 2.30 14.05 0.03
C LYS A 192 1.14 13.32 -0.68
N ASP A 193 0.71 12.17 -0.15
CA ASP A 193 -0.36 11.36 -0.74
C ASP A 193 -1.73 12.06 -0.66
N VAL A 194 -2.00 12.83 0.42
CA VAL A 194 -3.18 13.72 0.50
C VAL A 194 -3.15 14.76 -0.62
N ALA A 195 -2.00 15.39 -0.87
CA ALA A 195 -1.87 16.35 -1.97
C ALA A 195 -2.10 15.67 -3.33
N TRP A 196 -1.49 14.49 -3.56
CA TRP A 196 -1.67 13.72 -4.79
C TRP A 196 -3.10 13.26 -5.01
N ALA A 197 -3.82 12.88 -3.96
CA ALA A 197 -5.24 12.56 -4.02
C ALA A 197 -6.09 13.76 -4.44
N ILE A 198 -5.80 14.96 -3.90
CA ILE A 198 -6.51 16.19 -4.27
C ILE A 198 -6.24 16.59 -5.72
N THR A 199 -5.01 16.43 -6.19
CA THR A 199 -4.61 16.80 -7.56
C THR A 199 -4.82 15.71 -8.59
N ASP A 200 -5.37 14.55 -8.21
CA ASP A 200 -5.51 13.36 -9.06
C ASP A 200 -4.22 13.01 -9.82
N GLN A 201 -3.10 12.93 -9.09
CA GLN A 201 -1.79 12.66 -9.67
C GLN A 201 -1.82 11.30 -10.40
N LYS A 202 -1.51 11.28 -11.70
CA LYS A 202 -1.50 10.03 -12.48
C LYS A 202 -0.31 9.14 -12.09
N PRO A 203 -0.45 7.81 -12.11
CA PRO A 203 0.64 6.89 -11.83
C PRO A 203 1.68 6.94 -12.94
N THR A 204 2.90 6.54 -12.61
CA THR A 204 4.05 6.52 -13.53
C THR A 204 3.73 5.69 -14.78
N TYR A 205 3.06 4.56 -14.58
CA TYR A 205 2.52 3.73 -15.66
C TYR A 205 1.07 3.39 -15.37
N LEU A 206 0.19 3.54 -16.36
CA LEU A 206 -1.23 3.19 -16.24
C LEU A 206 -1.49 1.83 -16.93
N GLY A 207 -1.09 1.65 -18.19
CA GLY A 207 -1.31 0.38 -18.90
C GLY A 207 -2.80 0.10 -19.21
N PRO A 208 -3.10 -1.04 -19.87
CA PRO A 208 -4.46 -1.41 -20.23
C PRO A 208 -5.24 -2.00 -19.03
N LYS A 209 -6.57 -1.92 -19.05
CA LYS A 209 -7.43 -2.57 -18.04
C LYS A 209 -7.26 -4.10 -18.05
N ILE A 210 -7.28 -4.69 -16.87
CA ILE A 210 -7.18 -6.14 -16.65
C ILE A 210 -8.39 -6.59 -15.85
N SER A 211 -9.16 -7.52 -16.40
CA SER A 211 -10.33 -8.07 -15.70
C SER A 211 -9.88 -9.04 -14.61
N LEU A 212 -10.40 -8.84 -13.39
CA LEU A 212 -10.24 -9.80 -12.30
C LEU A 212 -11.09 -11.07 -12.51
N ASP A 213 -11.99 -11.11 -13.49
CA ASP A 213 -12.79 -12.31 -13.81
C ASP A 213 -12.17 -13.16 -14.93
N GLY A 214 -11.11 -12.64 -15.56
CA GLY A 214 -10.29 -13.39 -16.52
C GLY A 214 -9.24 -14.27 -15.83
N PRO A 215 -8.40 -14.97 -16.61
CA PRO A 215 -7.30 -15.74 -16.03
C PRO A 215 -6.24 -14.80 -15.44
N ALA A 216 -5.81 -15.07 -14.22
CA ALA A 216 -4.74 -14.32 -13.56
C ALA A 216 -3.42 -14.32 -14.34
N SER A 217 -3.22 -15.30 -15.23
CA SER A 217 -2.07 -15.37 -16.14
C SER A 217 -1.96 -14.17 -17.08
N ALA A 218 -3.02 -13.38 -17.27
CA ALA A 218 -2.97 -12.11 -18.00
C ALA A 218 -2.05 -11.06 -17.33
N THR A 219 -1.67 -11.29 -16.07
CA THR A 219 -0.74 -10.46 -15.30
C THR A 219 0.66 -11.07 -15.17
N ASN A 220 0.90 -12.23 -15.78
CA ASN A 220 2.22 -12.84 -15.82
C ASN A 220 3.04 -12.08 -16.86
N GLY A 221 3.94 -11.20 -16.38
CA GLY A 221 4.87 -10.46 -17.22
C GLY A 221 5.84 -11.36 -17.96
#